data_AF-A0A379T3K1-F1
#
_entry.id   AF-A0A379T3K1-F1
#
_cell.length_a   1.000
_cell.length_b   1.000
_cell.length_c   1.000
_cell.angle_alpha   90.00
_cell.angle_beta   90.00
_cell.angle_gamma   90.00
#
_symmetry.space_group_name_H-M   'P 1'
#
loop_
_entity.id
_entity.type
_entity.pdbx_description
1 polymer ?
#
loop_
_entity_poly.entity_id
_entity_poly.type
_entity_poly.pdbx_seq_one_letter_code
_entity_poly.pdbx_strand_id
1 'polypeptide(L)'
;MVNGVNKHRSGYDLTFSAPKSVSMMILIGGDTRLLDAWNRSVENGMKEVEKLISARITDGGKTDTVLTGNMVAALYNHDTSRALDPQIHTHALVFNTTFAEDKWRALASDTRMKTGFGENLYALQVAIGNLVLQPFRQEAEKLGYETVAAGKNGLWELKDVSRCAVFDPKSGYQRSGRAGCVQKNPRRCRT
;
A
#
# COMPACT_ATOMS: atom_id res chain seq x y z
N MET A 1 -21.41 14.03 -18.61
CA MET A 1 -22.34 14.40 -17.52
C MET A 1 -23.75 13.94 -17.89
N VAL A 2 -24.55 13.51 -16.92
CA VAL A 2 -25.98 13.23 -17.10
C VAL A 2 -26.71 14.14 -16.12
N ASN A 3 -27.52 15.08 -16.62
CA ASN A 3 -28.19 16.10 -15.82
C ASN A 3 -27.24 16.92 -14.94
N GLY A 4 -26.08 17.33 -15.47
CA GLY A 4 -25.05 18.09 -14.73
C GLY A 4 -24.21 17.26 -13.74
N VAL A 5 -24.52 15.97 -13.55
CA VAL A 5 -23.78 15.09 -12.65
C VAL A 5 -22.79 14.23 -13.44
N ASN A 6 -21.53 14.18 -13.01
CA ASN A 6 -20.59 13.20 -13.54
C ASN A 6 -20.88 11.81 -12.94
N LYS A 7 -21.30 10.86 -13.76
CA LYS A 7 -21.55 9.46 -13.35
C LYS A 7 -20.32 8.56 -13.50
N HIS A 8 -19.22 9.07 -14.07
CA HIS A 8 -17.96 8.34 -14.15
C HIS A 8 -17.36 8.23 -12.75
N ARG A 9 -17.04 7.00 -12.34
CA ARG A 9 -16.27 6.76 -11.10
C ARG A 9 -14.84 7.23 -11.35
N SER A 10 -14.25 7.99 -10.43
CA SER A 10 -12.93 8.57 -10.63
C SER A 10 -11.80 7.53 -10.74
N GLY A 11 -11.84 6.48 -9.92
CA GLY A 11 -10.74 5.54 -9.81
C GLY A 11 -10.75 4.73 -8.52
N TYR A 12 -9.60 4.14 -8.22
CA TYR A 12 -9.31 3.38 -7.01
C TYR A 12 -8.08 3.99 -6.34
N ASP A 13 -8.12 4.11 -5.01
CA ASP A 13 -6.97 4.51 -4.21
C ASP A 13 -6.37 3.26 -3.55
N LEU A 14 -5.16 2.90 -3.96
CA LEU A 14 -4.39 1.83 -3.35
C LEU A 14 -3.37 2.47 -2.41
N THR A 15 -3.66 2.47 -1.12
CA THR A 15 -2.75 3.01 -0.11
C THR A 15 -1.79 1.95 0.38
N PHE A 16 -0.51 2.08 0.03
CA PHE A 16 0.57 1.26 0.55
C PHE A 16 1.18 1.96 1.77
N SER A 17 1.33 1.26 2.89
CA SER A 17 1.95 1.81 4.10
C SER A 17 3.26 1.10 4.39
N ALA A 18 4.34 1.86 4.60
CA ALA A 18 5.61 1.29 5.03
C ALA A 18 5.49 0.76 6.48
N PRO A 19 6.34 -0.20 6.88
CA PRO A 19 6.49 -0.58 8.28
C PRO A 19 6.72 0.64 9.17
N LYS A 20 6.23 0.58 10.40
CA LYS A 20 6.25 1.75 11.29
C LYS A 20 7.68 2.11 11.69
N SER A 21 8.54 1.12 11.95
CA SER A 21 9.97 1.34 12.23
C SER A 21 10.70 2.02 11.07
N VAL A 22 10.38 1.65 9.83
CA VAL A 22 10.93 2.29 8.63
C VAL A 22 10.49 3.75 8.57
N SER A 23 9.20 4.01 8.80
CA SER A 23 8.66 5.38 8.82
C SER A 23 9.40 6.26 9.84
N MET A 24 9.73 5.70 11.01
CA MET A 24 10.52 6.39 12.03
C MET A 24 11.95 6.66 11.56
N MET A 25 12.61 5.69 10.91
CA MET A 25 13.97 5.88 10.40
C MET A 25 14.04 6.90 9.27
N ILE A 26 13.02 7.00 8.43
CA ILE A 26 12.94 8.01 7.38
C ILE A 26 12.70 9.40 8.00
N LEU A 27 11.62 9.56 8.77
CA LEU A 27 11.12 10.88 9.17
C LEU A 27 11.86 11.48 10.37
N ILE A 28 12.33 10.65 11.30
CA ILE A 28 13.04 11.09 12.50
C ILE A 28 14.53 10.78 12.37
N GLY A 29 14.87 9.60 11.88
CA GLY A 29 16.26 9.20 11.63
C GLY A 29 16.90 9.92 10.44
N GLY A 30 16.10 10.47 9.53
CA GLY A 30 16.58 11.22 8.36
C GLY A 30 17.19 10.38 7.24
N ASP A 31 17.04 9.04 7.27
CA ASP A 31 17.61 8.18 6.23
C ASP A 31 16.71 8.15 4.99
N THR A 32 16.97 9.07 4.05
CA THR A 32 16.20 9.19 2.80
C THR A 32 16.43 8.02 1.85
N ARG A 33 17.47 7.19 2.03
CA ARG A 33 17.72 6.03 1.16
C ARG A 33 16.61 4.99 1.30
N LEU A 34 16.03 4.87 2.49
CA LEU A 34 14.85 4.05 2.74
C LEU A 34 13.60 4.59 2.03
N LEU A 35 13.44 5.91 1.92
CA LEU A 35 12.35 6.53 1.17
C LEU A 35 12.50 6.26 -0.34
N ASP A 36 13.70 6.37 -0.87
CA ASP A 36 13.97 6.05 -2.27
C ASP A 36 13.70 4.56 -2.57
N ALA A 37 14.11 3.67 -1.66
CA ALA A 37 13.80 2.25 -1.75
C ALA A 37 12.29 1.98 -1.69
N TRP A 38 11.57 2.65 -0.78
CA TRP A 38 10.12 2.56 -0.67
C TRP A 38 9.43 2.95 -1.97
N ASN A 39 9.82 4.09 -2.56
CA ASN A 39 9.26 4.58 -3.82
C ASN A 39 9.45 3.59 -4.96
N ARG A 40 10.65 3.02 -5.10
CA ARG A 40 10.93 1.97 -6.10
C ARG A 40 10.10 0.71 -5.87
N SER A 41 9.92 0.29 -4.62
CA SER A 41 9.11 -0.88 -4.29
C SER A 41 7.62 -0.65 -4.61
N VAL A 42 7.08 0.53 -4.33
CA VAL A 42 5.71 0.89 -4.72
C VAL A 42 5.56 0.93 -6.24
N GLU A 43 6.50 1.55 -6.96
CA GLU A 43 6.48 1.58 -8.43
C GLU A 43 6.48 0.17 -9.03
N ASN A 44 7.34 -0.71 -8.52
CA ASN A 44 7.40 -2.11 -8.98
C ASN A 44 6.14 -2.90 -8.63
N GLY A 45 5.58 -2.70 -7.44
CA GLY A 45 4.30 -3.31 -7.09
C GLY A 45 3.16 -2.84 -7.99
N MET A 46 3.17 -1.57 -8.38
CA MET A 46 2.18 -1.01 -9.31
C MET A 46 2.30 -1.59 -10.73
N LYS A 47 3.49 -1.96 -11.20
CA LYS A 47 3.67 -2.72 -12.46
C LYS A 47 3.00 -4.10 -12.41
N GLU A 48 2.94 -4.73 -11.23
CA GLU A 48 2.22 -5.99 -11.07
C GLU A 48 0.70 -5.77 -11.00
N VAL A 49 0.24 -4.68 -10.36
CA VAL A 49 -1.18 -4.28 -10.36
C VAL A 49 -1.66 -3.98 -11.78
N GLU A 50 -0.83 -3.35 -12.62
CA GLU A 50 -1.16 -3.03 -14.01
C GLU A 50 -1.55 -4.28 -14.83
N LYS A 51 -0.93 -5.43 -14.55
CA LYS A 51 -1.25 -6.70 -15.22
C LYS A 51 -2.66 -7.21 -14.91
N LEU A 52 -3.28 -6.73 -13.84
CA LEU A 52 -4.65 -7.07 -13.44
C LEU A 52 -5.70 -6.12 -14.06
N ILE A 53 -5.26 -5.04 -14.70
CA ILE A 53 -6.15 -4.02 -15.26
C ILE A 53 -6.95 -4.63 -16.41
N SER A 54 -8.26 -4.50 -16.31
CA SER A 54 -9.20 -5.09 -17.26
C SER A 54 -10.28 -4.09 -17.66
N ALA A 55 -10.91 -4.34 -18.82
CA ALA A 55 -12.09 -3.64 -19.31
C ALA A 55 -13.19 -4.64 -19.68
N ARG A 56 -14.44 -4.19 -19.65
CA ARG A 56 -15.56 -4.95 -20.21
C ARG A 56 -15.66 -4.67 -21.71
N ILE A 57 -15.68 -5.74 -22.48
CA ILE A 57 -15.81 -5.70 -23.95
C ILE A 57 -17.05 -6.51 -24.32
N THR A 58 -17.90 -5.92 -25.16
CA THR A 58 -19.11 -6.57 -25.65
C THR A 58 -18.94 -6.79 -27.15
N ASP A 59 -18.94 -8.05 -27.56
CA ASP A 59 -18.90 -8.47 -28.96
C ASP A 59 -20.01 -9.50 -29.21
N GLY A 60 -20.74 -9.36 -30.32
CA GLY A 60 -21.86 -10.25 -30.66
C GLY A 60 -22.94 -10.41 -29.57
N GLY A 61 -23.12 -9.41 -28.70
CA GLY A 61 -24.07 -9.46 -27.57
C GLY A 61 -23.56 -10.18 -26.31
N LYS A 62 -22.37 -10.78 -26.35
CA LYS A 62 -21.69 -11.37 -25.20
C LYS A 62 -20.74 -10.33 -24.59
N THR A 63 -20.76 -10.19 -23.26
CA THR A 63 -19.82 -9.31 -22.56
C THR A 63 -18.81 -10.12 -21.77
N ASP A 64 -17.53 -9.92 -22.07
CA ASP A 64 -16.41 -10.55 -21.39
C ASP A 64 -15.56 -9.49 -20.66
N THR A 65 -14.90 -9.91 -19.58
CA THR A 65 -13.88 -9.11 -18.90
C THR A 65 -12.52 -9.47 -19.47
N VAL A 66 -11.84 -8.50 -20.07
CA VAL A 66 -10.59 -8.71 -20.81
C VAL A 66 -9.47 -7.92 -20.14
N LEU A 67 -8.34 -8.57 -19.89
CA LEU A 67 -7.13 -7.91 -19.40
C LEU A 67 -6.57 -6.98 -20.49
N THR A 68 -6.23 -5.77 -20.10
CA THR A 68 -5.76 -4.69 -20.99
C THR A 68 -4.30 -4.35 -20.75
N GLY A 69 -3.78 -4.60 -19.55
CA GLY A 69 -2.36 -4.47 -19.21
C GLY A 69 -1.81 -3.05 -19.32
N ASN A 70 -2.66 -2.02 -19.25
CA ASN A 70 -2.23 -0.63 -19.25
C ASN A 70 -3.10 0.21 -18.30
N MET A 71 -2.45 1.08 -17.52
CA MET A 71 -3.15 2.00 -16.60
C MET A 71 -2.59 3.42 -16.65
N VAL A 72 -3.37 4.34 -16.11
CA VAL A 72 -2.89 5.65 -15.68
C VAL A 72 -3.03 5.71 -14.16
N ALA A 73 -1.94 6.03 -13.46
CA ALA A 73 -1.95 6.17 -12.02
C ALA A 73 -1.08 7.36 -11.57
N ALA A 74 -1.41 7.94 -10.42
CA ALA A 74 -0.60 8.96 -9.76
C ALA A 74 -0.21 8.49 -8.36
N LEU A 75 1.08 8.62 -8.01
CA LEU A 75 1.64 8.15 -6.74
C LEU A 75 1.97 9.36 -5.85
N TYR A 76 1.29 9.47 -4.71
CA TYR A 76 1.48 10.56 -3.75
C TYR A 76 1.98 10.02 -2.42
N ASN A 77 3.15 10.48 -1.98
CA ASN A 77 3.69 10.14 -0.67
C ASN A 77 3.16 11.08 0.40
N HIS A 78 2.74 10.51 1.51
CA HIS A 78 2.38 11.19 2.75
C HIS A 78 3.20 10.62 3.91
N ASP A 79 3.32 11.39 4.98
CA ASP A 79 4.24 11.15 6.11
C ASP A 79 3.56 11.09 7.49
N THR A 80 2.26 11.37 7.57
CA THR A 80 1.51 11.36 8.84
C THR A 80 0.29 10.45 8.80
N SER A 81 0.09 9.68 9.87
CA SER A 81 -1.14 8.91 10.07
C SER A 81 -2.32 9.82 10.44
N ARG A 82 -3.53 9.27 10.42
CA ARG A 82 -4.73 9.96 10.96
C ARG A 82 -4.61 10.34 12.44
N ALA A 83 -3.77 9.61 13.19
CA ALA A 83 -3.47 9.88 14.59
C ALA A 83 -2.30 10.86 14.77
N LEU A 84 -1.79 11.45 13.68
CA LEU A 84 -0.64 12.36 13.63
C LEU A 84 0.69 11.71 14.00
N ASP A 85 0.80 10.40 13.84
CA ASP A 85 2.06 9.69 14.04
C ASP A 85 2.87 9.59 12.73
N PRO A 86 4.21 9.53 12.79
CA PRO A 86 5.05 9.35 11.60
C PRO A 86 4.68 8.07 10.84
N GLN A 87 4.20 8.19 9.61
CA GLN A 87 3.77 7.07 8.78
C GLN A 87 4.00 7.39 7.30
N ILE A 88 5.08 6.84 6.75
CA ILE A 88 5.31 6.87 5.31
C ILE A 88 4.29 5.95 4.64
N HIS A 89 3.48 6.53 3.77
CA HIS A 89 2.54 5.79 2.94
C HIS A 89 2.39 6.46 1.59
N THR A 90 2.08 5.66 0.58
CA THR A 90 1.86 6.13 -0.79
C THR A 90 0.42 5.86 -1.19
N HIS A 91 -0.30 6.91 -1.55
CA HIS A 91 -1.56 6.82 -2.26
C HIS A 91 -1.30 6.61 -3.74
N ALA A 92 -1.58 5.40 -4.24
CA ALA A 92 -1.54 5.08 -5.65
C ALA A 92 -2.95 5.24 -6.23
N LEU A 93 -3.25 6.42 -6.76
CA LEU A 93 -4.53 6.74 -7.38
C LEU A 93 -4.57 6.17 -8.80
N VAL A 94 -5.20 5.02 -8.97
CA VAL A 94 -5.45 4.38 -10.27
C VAL A 94 -6.70 5.00 -10.88
N PHE A 95 -6.54 5.74 -11.98
CA PHE A 95 -7.66 6.36 -12.67
C PHE A 95 -8.55 5.28 -13.29
N ASN A 96 -9.86 5.51 -13.29
CA ASN A 96 -10.83 4.58 -13.89
C ASN A 96 -10.82 4.67 -15.42
N THR A 97 -9.68 4.36 -16.02
CA THR A 97 -9.47 4.39 -17.46
C THR A 97 -8.38 3.41 -17.88
N THR A 98 -8.59 2.77 -19.02
CA THR A 98 -7.61 1.92 -19.70
C THR A 98 -7.89 1.94 -21.20
N PHE A 99 -6.88 1.73 -22.03
CA PHE A 99 -6.99 1.74 -23.48
C PHE A 99 -7.17 0.32 -24.01
N ALA A 100 -8.22 0.08 -24.78
CA ALA A 100 -8.49 -1.20 -25.45
C ALA A 100 -9.42 -1.02 -26.64
N GLU A 101 -9.16 -1.75 -27.73
CA GLU A 101 -9.89 -1.62 -29.01
C GLU A 101 -9.91 -0.17 -29.52
N ASP A 102 -8.73 0.44 -29.57
CA ASP A 102 -8.49 1.81 -30.08
C ASP A 102 -9.30 2.93 -29.39
N LYS A 103 -9.76 2.69 -28.16
CA LYS A 103 -10.47 3.69 -27.36
C LYS A 103 -10.22 3.53 -25.87
N TRP A 104 -10.43 4.62 -25.15
CA TRP A 104 -10.44 4.63 -23.69
C TRP A 104 -11.74 4.03 -23.16
N ARG A 105 -11.60 3.12 -22.21
CA ARG A 105 -12.68 2.42 -21.51
C ARG A 105 -12.53 2.59 -20.02
N ALA A 106 -13.63 2.45 -19.29
CA ALA A 106 -13.59 2.33 -17.83
C ALA A 106 -13.02 0.96 -17.43
N LEU A 107 -12.44 0.89 -16.24
CA LEU A 107 -11.99 -0.36 -15.66
C LEU A 107 -13.18 -1.30 -15.43
N ALA A 108 -12.96 -2.58 -15.61
CA ALA A 108 -13.99 -3.59 -15.46
C ALA A 108 -14.50 -3.62 -14.02
N SER A 109 -15.82 -3.67 -13.88
CA SER A 109 -16.50 -3.99 -12.63
C SER A 109 -17.57 -5.03 -12.93
N ASP A 110 -17.53 -6.12 -12.19
CA ASP A 110 -18.48 -7.21 -12.26
C ASP A 110 -18.68 -7.79 -10.87
N THR A 111 -19.62 -7.21 -10.13
CA THR A 111 -19.92 -7.62 -8.76
C THR A 111 -20.60 -8.99 -8.67
N ARG A 112 -21.14 -9.52 -9.79
CA ARG A 112 -21.85 -10.79 -9.82
C ARG A 112 -20.89 -11.96 -9.98
N MET A 113 -20.05 -11.95 -11.01
CA MET A 113 -19.07 -13.02 -11.23
C MET A 113 -17.71 -12.73 -10.59
N LYS A 114 -17.51 -11.51 -10.05
CA LYS A 114 -16.27 -11.06 -9.40
C LYS A 114 -15.05 -11.11 -10.33
N THR A 115 -15.28 -10.84 -11.62
CA THR A 115 -14.23 -10.85 -12.64
C THR A 115 -13.58 -9.48 -12.85
N GLY A 116 -14.20 -8.41 -12.35
CA GLY A 116 -13.73 -7.04 -12.55
C GLY A 116 -12.44 -6.72 -11.82
N PHE A 117 -11.82 -5.61 -12.20
CA PHE A 117 -10.57 -5.14 -11.62
C PHE A 117 -10.71 -4.87 -10.12
N GLY A 118 -11.74 -4.12 -9.71
CA GLY A 118 -11.96 -3.79 -8.30
C GLY A 118 -12.17 -5.04 -7.44
N GLU A 119 -12.92 -6.02 -7.94
CA GLU A 119 -13.14 -7.28 -7.23
C GLU A 119 -11.85 -8.09 -7.08
N ASN A 120 -10.99 -8.14 -8.11
CA ASN A 120 -9.67 -8.76 -8.04
C ASN A 120 -8.72 -8.04 -7.06
N LEU A 121 -8.75 -6.70 -7.02
CA LEU A 121 -7.96 -5.94 -6.04
C LEU A 121 -8.28 -6.33 -4.60
N TYR A 122 -9.56 -6.43 -4.26
CA TYR A 122 -9.97 -6.85 -2.92
C TYR A 122 -9.60 -8.30 -2.62
N ALA A 123 -9.81 -9.22 -3.57
CA ALA A 123 -9.46 -10.62 -3.40
C ALA A 123 -7.94 -10.84 -3.21
N LEU A 124 -7.12 -10.02 -3.86
CA LEU A 124 -5.66 -10.11 -3.84
C LEU A 124 -4.99 -9.10 -2.90
N GLN A 125 -5.74 -8.39 -2.05
CA GLN A 125 -5.23 -7.28 -1.23
C GLN A 125 -3.95 -7.63 -0.46
N VAL A 126 -3.92 -8.81 0.19
CA VAL A 126 -2.73 -9.27 0.93
C VAL A 126 -1.55 -9.61 0.01
N ALA A 127 -1.83 -10.21 -1.15
CA ALA A 127 -0.81 -10.55 -2.13
C ALA A 127 -0.20 -9.28 -2.75
N ILE A 128 -1.04 -8.33 -3.18
CA ILE A 128 -0.63 -7.02 -3.71
C ILE A 128 0.19 -6.25 -2.69
N GLY A 129 -0.22 -6.23 -1.41
CA GLY A 129 0.58 -5.63 -0.35
C GLY A 129 1.97 -6.26 -0.24
N ASN A 130 2.08 -7.58 -0.36
CA ASN A 130 3.36 -8.29 -0.31
C ASN A 130 4.24 -8.10 -1.55
N LEU A 131 3.67 -7.78 -2.72
CA LEU A 131 4.45 -7.39 -3.90
C LEU A 131 5.23 -6.08 -3.69
N VAL A 132 4.80 -5.24 -2.75
CA VAL A 132 5.55 -4.04 -2.32
C VAL A 132 6.41 -4.37 -1.09
N LEU A 133 5.82 -4.95 -0.05
CA LEU A 133 6.47 -5.09 1.26
C LEU A 133 7.64 -6.07 1.26
N GLN A 134 7.60 -7.16 0.49
CA GLN A 134 8.67 -8.15 0.50
C GLN A 134 9.90 -7.69 -0.29
N PRO A 135 9.77 -7.14 -1.52
CA PRO A 135 10.92 -6.52 -2.18
C PRO A 135 11.49 -5.35 -1.37
N PHE A 136 10.64 -4.54 -0.73
CA PHE A 136 11.10 -3.45 0.11
C PHE A 136 11.95 -3.94 1.29
N ARG A 137 11.59 -5.08 1.89
CA ARG A 137 12.39 -5.73 2.94
C ARG A 137 13.81 -6.02 2.47
N GLN A 138 13.93 -6.59 1.28
CA GLN A 138 15.22 -6.93 0.69
C GLN A 138 16.05 -5.67 0.41
N GLU A 139 15.42 -4.58 -0.04
CA GLU A 139 16.11 -3.30 -0.23
C GLU A 139 16.58 -2.70 1.11
N ALA A 140 15.78 -2.77 2.17
CA ALA A 140 16.20 -2.34 3.50
C ALA A 140 17.39 -3.16 4.02
N GLU A 141 17.38 -4.47 3.81
CA GLU A 141 18.49 -5.37 4.18
C GLU A 141 19.78 -5.05 3.40
N LYS A 142 19.69 -4.73 2.10
CA LYS A 142 20.83 -4.26 1.28
C LYS A 142 21.42 -2.95 1.78
N LEU A 143 20.61 -2.10 2.41
CA LEU A 143 21.07 -0.85 3.04
C LEU A 143 21.74 -1.08 4.41
N GLY A 144 21.81 -2.33 4.88
CA GLY A 144 22.47 -2.72 6.12
C GLY A 144 21.55 -2.87 7.33
N TYR A 145 20.23 -2.80 7.13
CA TYR A 145 19.28 -2.97 8.23
C TYR A 145 18.97 -4.45 8.48
N GLU A 146 18.91 -4.85 9.75
CA GLU A 146 18.33 -6.12 10.15
C GLU A 146 16.81 -6.02 10.28
N THR A 147 16.09 -7.04 9.79
CA THR A 147 14.63 -7.09 9.83
C THR A 147 14.12 -8.28 10.63
N VAL A 148 12.96 -8.14 11.26
CA VAL A 148 12.30 -9.19 12.05
C VAL A 148 10.84 -9.31 11.63
N ALA A 149 10.29 -10.53 11.70
CA ALA A 149 8.86 -10.73 11.50
C ALA A 149 8.07 -10.03 12.62
N ALA A 150 7.00 -9.32 12.23
CA ALA A 150 6.24 -8.46 13.14
C ALA A 150 4.75 -8.83 13.19
N GLY A 151 4.30 -9.83 12.43
CA GLY A 151 2.89 -10.19 12.37
C GLY A 151 2.56 -11.32 11.40
N LYS A 152 1.26 -11.42 11.07
CA LYS A 152 0.75 -12.30 10.02
C LYS A 152 1.06 -11.72 8.63
N ASN A 153 0.78 -12.49 7.58
CA ASN A 153 0.77 -12.01 6.19
C ASN A 153 2.09 -11.41 5.69
N GLY A 154 3.23 -11.82 6.26
CA GLY A 154 4.55 -11.33 5.84
C GLY A 154 4.94 -9.97 6.40
N LEU A 155 4.19 -9.40 7.35
CA LEU A 155 4.56 -8.13 7.99
C LEU A 155 5.88 -8.24 8.76
N TRP A 156 6.70 -7.21 8.66
CA TRP A 156 8.05 -7.14 9.23
C TRP A 156 8.36 -5.72 9.73
N GLU A 157 9.35 -5.60 10.61
CA GLU A 157 9.86 -4.35 11.16
C GLU A 157 11.40 -4.40 11.22
N LEU A 158 12.05 -3.24 11.35
CA LEU A 158 13.48 -3.13 11.65
C LEU A 158 13.76 -3.61 13.07
N LYS A 159 14.80 -4.43 13.25
CA LYS A 159 15.14 -5.07 14.52
C LYS A 159 15.45 -4.07 15.63
N ASP A 160 16.21 -3.03 15.32
CA ASP A 160 16.81 -2.11 16.30
C ASP A 160 15.95 -0.89 16.62
N VAL A 161 14.80 -0.73 15.93
CA VAL A 161 13.85 0.35 16.25
C VAL A 161 12.90 -0.12 17.34
N SER A 162 12.91 0.58 18.48
CA SER A 162 12.24 0.14 19.70
C SER A 162 10.75 -0.20 19.48
N ARG A 163 10.34 -1.41 19.91
CA ARG A 163 8.95 -1.87 19.79
C ARG A 163 7.96 -0.94 20.50
N CYS A 164 8.34 -0.29 21.61
CA CYS A 164 7.43 0.61 22.31
C CYS A 164 7.17 1.93 21.54
N ALA A 165 8.01 2.33 20.58
CA ALA A 165 7.74 3.45 19.67
C ALA A 165 6.94 3.01 18.42
N VAL A 166 7.02 1.73 18.07
CA VAL A 166 6.28 1.10 16.96
C VAL A 166 4.81 0.81 17.34
N PHE A 167 4.54 0.54 18.62
CA PHE A 167 3.20 0.18 19.13
C PHE A 167 2.61 1.25 20.06
N ASP A 168 2.17 2.39 19.51
CA ASP A 168 1.14 3.22 20.13
C ASP A 168 -0.23 2.52 19.96
N PRO A 169 -1.08 2.36 20.99
CA PRO A 169 -2.44 1.84 20.83
C PRO A 169 -3.31 2.54 19.76
N LYS A 170 -2.92 3.72 19.27
CA LYS A 170 -3.59 4.43 18.17
C LYS A 170 -3.13 4.01 16.76
N SER A 171 -2.07 3.22 16.62
CA SER A 171 -1.52 2.78 15.33
C SER A 171 -2.29 1.64 14.65
N GLY A 172 -3.44 1.22 15.20
CA GLY A 172 -4.30 0.19 14.61
C GLY A 172 -3.77 -1.25 14.74
N TYR A 173 -2.68 -1.48 15.47
CA TYR A 173 -2.15 -2.82 15.72
C TYR A 173 -2.48 -3.30 17.14
N GLN A 174 -3.30 -4.34 17.25
CA GLN A 174 -3.73 -4.88 18.55
C GLN A 174 -2.59 -5.65 19.25
N ARG A 175 -2.49 -5.46 20.58
CA ARG A 175 -1.66 -6.27 21.48
C ARG A 175 -2.03 -7.75 21.35
N SER A 176 -1.17 -8.59 20.75
CA SER A 176 -1.21 -10.02 21.03
C SER A 176 -0.52 -10.27 22.38
N GLY A 177 -1.29 -10.72 23.36
CA GLY A 177 -0.86 -10.85 24.75
C GLY A 177 0.29 -11.84 24.93
N ARG A 178 1.51 -11.32 25.10
CA ARG A 178 2.55 -11.75 26.06
C ARG A 178 3.86 -11.00 25.78
N ALA A 179 3.94 -9.79 26.33
CA ALA A 179 5.15 -9.10 26.80
C ALA A 179 4.78 -7.64 27.02
N GLY A 180 4.61 -7.23 28.28
CA GLY A 180 4.27 -5.85 28.60
C GLY A 180 5.40 -4.88 28.28
N CYS A 181 5.11 -3.77 27.60
CA CYS A 181 5.93 -2.56 27.77
C CYS A 181 5.66 -2.06 29.19
N VAL A 182 6.59 -2.30 30.12
CA VAL A 182 6.62 -1.60 31.41
C VAL A 182 7.41 -0.32 31.18
N GLN A 183 6.73 0.82 31.32
CA GLN A 183 7.36 2.12 31.40
C GLN A 183 8.21 2.14 32.68
N LYS A 184 9.52 1.88 32.59
CA LYS A 184 10.43 2.09 33.72
C LYS A 184 10.63 3.59 33.93
N ASN A 185 9.71 4.17 34.71
CA ASN A 185 9.85 5.32 35.62
C ASN A 185 10.64 6.57 35.11
N PRO A 186 9.99 7.72 34.84
CA PRO A 186 10.65 8.93 34.32
C PRO A 186 11.30 9.81 35.42
N ARG A 187 11.85 9.23 36.49
CA ARG A 187 12.50 10.01 37.57
C ARG A 187 13.88 9.47 37.91
N ARG A 188 14.89 10.02 37.23
CA ARG A 188 16.22 10.40 37.77
C ARG A 188 17.15 10.83 36.63
N CYS A 189 17.14 12.12 36.31
CA CYS A 189 18.35 12.83 35.89
C CYS A 189 18.57 13.93 36.93
N ARG A 190 19.45 13.64 37.89
CA ARG A 190 20.17 14.62 38.70
C ARG A 190 21.61 14.10 38.78
N THR A 191 22.48 14.77 38.05
CA THR A 191 23.68 15.44 38.56
C THR A 191 23.92 16.62 37.64
#